data_AF-A0A1A0IYK8-F1
#
_entry.id   AF-A0A1A0IYK8-F1
#
_cell.length_a   1.000
_cell.length_b   1.000
_cell.length_c   1.000
_cell.angle_alpha   90.00
_cell.angle_beta   90.00
_cell.angle_gamma   90.00
#
_symmetry.space_group_name_H-M   'P 1'
#
loop_
_entity.id
_entity.type
_entity.pdbx_description
1 polymer ?
#
loop_
_entity_poly.entity_id
_entity_poly.type
_entity_poly.pdbx_seq_one_letter_code
_entity_poly.pdbx_strand_id
1 'polypeptide(L)'
;MSHDYRKNPQALAALTADQYRVTQEDGTEPAFHNAYWDNHEPGIYVDVVSGAPLFSSLDKYDSGTGWPSFTRPISDDAVSTRTDRSLWMKRTEVRSAYADSHLGHLFDDGPRSEGGKRYCMNSASLRFIPVAELDEQGYGEYRRLFETTDSSDTTQENAS
;
A
#
# COMPACT_ATOMS: atom_id res chain seq x y z
N MET A 1 -10.60 5.25 -16.37
CA MET A 1 -10.19 6.65 -16.67
C MET A 1 -8.72 6.76 -16.30
N SER A 2 -7.90 7.52 -17.02
CA SER A 2 -6.51 7.71 -16.59
C SER A 2 -6.52 8.62 -15.37
N HIS A 3 -6.24 8.07 -14.18
CA HIS A 3 -6.02 8.91 -13.01
C HIS A 3 -4.67 9.62 -13.17
N ASP A 4 -4.68 10.96 -13.17
CA ASP A 4 -3.47 11.79 -13.21
C ASP A 4 -2.87 11.88 -11.81
N TYR A 5 -2.25 10.79 -11.35
CA TYR A 5 -1.53 10.78 -10.10
C TYR A 5 -0.21 11.54 -10.24
N ARG A 6 -0.02 12.53 -9.37
CA ARG A 6 1.19 13.35 -9.33
C ARG A 6 1.40 13.90 -7.94
N LYS A 7 2.62 14.34 -7.64
CA LYS A 7 2.92 15.07 -6.41
C LYS A 7 2.01 16.29 -6.29
N ASN A 8 1.11 16.27 -5.31
CA ASN A 8 0.12 17.32 -5.08
C ASN A 8 0.69 18.36 -4.09
N PRO A 9 0.94 19.62 -4.51
CA PRO A 9 1.51 20.63 -3.62
C PRO A 9 0.61 20.99 -2.43
N GLN A 10 -0.72 20.97 -2.60
CA GLN A 10 -1.66 21.24 -1.53
C GLN A 10 -1.64 20.13 -0.47
N ALA A 11 -1.62 18.86 -0.90
CA ALA A 11 -1.49 17.72 0.00
C ALA A 11 -0.15 17.75 0.75
N LEU A 12 0.94 18.07 0.03
CA LEU A 12 2.28 18.20 0.60
C LEU A 12 2.33 19.27 1.70
N ALA A 13 1.68 20.42 1.49
CA ALA A 13 1.61 21.51 2.47
C ALA A 13 0.71 21.18 3.66
N ALA A 14 -0.21 20.22 3.51
CA ALA A 14 -1.14 19.78 4.56
C ALA A 14 -0.61 18.59 5.38
N LEU A 15 0.56 18.04 5.04
CA LEU A 15 1.15 16.94 5.78
C LEU A 15 1.42 17.32 7.24
N THR A 16 1.21 16.37 8.14
CA THR A 16 1.73 16.49 9.51
C THR A 16 3.25 16.46 9.50
N ALA A 17 3.88 16.90 10.59
CA ALA A 17 5.34 16.86 10.72
C ALA A 17 5.91 15.45 10.51
N ASP A 18 5.24 14.41 11.05
CA ASP A 18 5.67 13.02 10.87
C ASP A 18 5.47 12.51 9.45
N GLN A 19 4.35 12.84 8.80
CA GLN A 19 4.12 12.48 7.41
C GLN A 19 5.16 13.13 6.49
N TYR A 20 5.50 14.40 6.73
CA TYR A 20 6.54 15.10 5.97
C TYR A 20 7.91 14.46 6.19
N ARG A 21 8.31 14.27 7.45
CA ARG A 21 9.59 13.63 7.83
C ARG A 21 9.73 12.25 7.19
N VAL A 22 8.68 11.43 7.21
CA VAL A 22 8.71 10.10 6.60
C VAL A 22 8.78 10.19 5.07
N THR A 23 7.84 10.92 4.44
CA THR A 23 7.67 10.87 2.98
C THR A 23 8.71 11.68 2.21
N GLN A 24 9.23 12.76 2.79
CA GLN A 24 10.12 13.72 2.11
C GLN A 24 11.57 13.68 2.61
N GLU A 25 11.80 13.26 3.86
CA GLU A 25 13.13 13.23 4.49
C GLU A 25 13.62 11.81 4.79
N ASP A 26 12.96 10.81 4.17
CA ASP A 26 13.29 9.38 4.29
C ASP A 26 13.29 8.87 5.74
N GLY A 27 12.47 9.50 6.58
CA GLY A 27 12.30 9.14 7.98
C GLY A 27 11.58 7.80 8.16
N THR A 28 11.76 7.20 9.33
CA THR A 28 11.02 6.01 9.75
C THR A 28 10.19 6.34 10.99
N GLU A 29 8.93 5.92 11.02
CA GLU A 29 8.06 6.06 12.21
C GLU A 29 8.35 4.95 13.24
N PRO A 30 8.01 5.14 14.52
CA PRO A 30 8.27 4.11 15.53
C PRO A 30 7.43 2.84 15.31
N ALA A 31 8.04 1.67 15.52
CA ALA A 31 7.36 0.38 15.48
C ALA A 31 6.23 0.32 16.53
N PHE A 32 5.10 -0.31 16.20
CA PHE A 32 3.92 -0.51 17.07
C PHE A 32 3.25 0.77 17.58
N HIS A 33 3.73 1.94 17.18
CA HIS A 33 3.19 3.25 17.56
C HIS A 33 2.87 4.05 16.30
N ASN A 34 2.06 3.44 15.43
CA ASN A 34 1.63 4.01 14.17
C ASN A 34 0.21 3.58 13.84
N ALA A 35 -0.38 4.20 12.82
CA ALA A 35 -1.82 4.09 12.57
C ALA A 35 -2.27 2.74 11.99
N TYR A 36 -1.39 2.03 11.26
CA TYR A 36 -1.83 0.93 10.40
C TYR A 36 -1.11 -0.41 10.64
N TRP A 37 -0.23 -0.53 11.64
CA TRP A 37 0.41 -1.81 11.91
C TRP A 37 -0.61 -2.92 12.23
N ASP A 38 -1.64 -2.64 13.04
CA ASP A 38 -2.70 -3.56 13.44
C ASP A 38 -4.03 -3.36 12.68
N ASN A 39 -4.04 -2.57 11.60
CA ASN A 39 -5.25 -2.43 10.79
C ASN A 39 -5.54 -3.71 10.00
N HIS A 40 -6.75 -4.25 10.15
CA HIS A 40 -7.23 -5.44 9.43
C HIS A 40 -8.50 -5.18 8.61
N GLU A 41 -8.95 -3.93 8.53
CA GLU A 41 -10.14 -3.59 7.77
C GLU A 41 -9.93 -3.81 6.25
N PRO A 42 -10.96 -4.27 5.52
CA PRO A 42 -10.88 -4.41 4.08
C PRO A 42 -10.82 -3.03 3.42
N GLY A 43 -9.82 -2.80 2.57
CA GLY A 43 -9.63 -1.54 1.86
C GLY A 43 -8.30 -1.44 1.16
N ILE A 44 -7.99 -0.25 0.63
CA ILE A 44 -6.71 0.03 -0.02
C ILE A 44 -5.92 1.08 0.76
N TYR A 45 -4.61 1.06 0.58
CA TYR A 45 -3.69 2.05 1.08
C TYR A 45 -3.19 2.88 -0.10
N VAL A 46 -3.41 4.19 -0.02
CA VAL A 46 -2.98 5.15 -1.04
C VAL A 46 -1.85 6.03 -0.51
N ASP A 47 -1.03 6.57 -1.41
CA ASP A 47 -0.02 7.57 -1.09
C ASP A 47 -0.69 8.81 -0.48
N VAL A 48 -0.24 9.22 0.71
CA VAL A 48 -0.77 10.42 1.37
C VAL A 48 -0.55 11.71 0.56
N VAL A 49 0.45 11.73 -0.34
CA VAL A 49 0.80 12.90 -1.15
C VAL A 49 0.07 12.92 -2.48
N SER A 50 0.11 11.85 -3.27
CA SER A 50 -0.51 11.81 -4.61
C SER A 50 -1.93 11.27 -4.64
N GLY A 51 -2.34 10.52 -3.61
CA GLY A 51 -3.54 9.71 -3.64
C GLY A 51 -3.45 8.49 -4.55
N ALA A 52 -2.27 8.16 -5.11
CA ALA A 52 -2.08 6.96 -5.92
C ALA A 52 -2.26 5.69 -5.06
N PRO A 53 -3.02 4.69 -5.52
CA PRO A 53 -3.11 3.39 -4.87
C PRO A 53 -1.76 2.69 -4.81
N LEU A 54 -1.39 2.18 -3.63
CA LEU A 54 -0.09 1.54 -3.39
C LEU A 54 -0.23 0.08 -3.00
N PHE A 55 -1.13 -0.23 -2.06
CA PHE A 55 -1.29 -1.58 -1.50
C PHE A 55 -2.75 -1.92 -1.25
N SER A 56 -3.07 -3.22 -1.28
CA SER A 56 -4.37 -3.76 -0.88
C SER A 56 -4.27 -4.38 0.52
N SER A 57 -5.34 -4.29 1.32
CA SER A 57 -5.43 -5.02 2.59
C SER A 57 -5.41 -6.55 2.41
N LEU A 58 -5.75 -7.06 1.21
CA LEU A 58 -5.68 -8.49 0.89
C LEU A 58 -4.25 -9.03 0.87
N ASP A 59 -3.28 -8.16 0.58
CA ASP A 59 -1.87 -8.49 0.56
C ASP A 59 -1.17 -8.07 1.87
N LYS A 60 -1.91 -7.48 2.83
CA LYS A 60 -1.40 -7.11 4.16
C LYS A 60 -1.38 -8.34 5.07
N TYR A 61 -0.32 -8.46 5.88
CA TYR A 61 -0.20 -9.54 6.86
C TYR A 61 0.57 -9.10 8.11
N ASP A 62 0.42 -9.86 9.20
CA ASP A 62 1.12 -9.62 10.45
C ASP A 62 2.54 -10.17 10.40
N SER A 63 3.49 -9.30 10.07
CA SER A 63 4.92 -9.66 10.06
C SER A 63 5.55 -9.68 11.46
N GLY A 64 4.87 -9.14 12.48
CA GLY A 64 5.41 -8.97 13.83
C GLY A 64 6.51 -7.89 13.94
N THR A 65 6.72 -7.08 12.88
CA THR A 65 7.77 -6.05 12.88
C THR A 65 7.33 -4.71 13.45
N GLY A 66 6.02 -4.48 13.58
CA GLY A 66 5.46 -3.24 14.12
C GLY A 66 5.17 -2.16 13.08
N TRP A 67 5.24 -2.49 11.79
CA TRP A 67 4.83 -1.63 10.68
C TRP A 67 3.88 -2.39 9.75
N PRO A 68 2.96 -1.70 9.03
CA PRO A 68 2.13 -2.34 8.02
C PRO A 68 3.01 -3.04 6.99
N SER A 69 2.77 -4.34 6.82
CA SER A 69 3.58 -5.22 6.00
C SER A 69 2.72 -5.85 4.93
N PHE A 70 3.20 -5.79 3.68
CA PHE A 70 2.50 -6.33 2.52
C PHE A 70 3.38 -7.32 1.76
N THR A 71 2.77 -8.26 1.07
CA THR A 71 3.49 -9.24 0.23
C THR A 71 3.86 -8.66 -1.14
N ARG A 72 3.02 -7.77 -1.68
CA ARG A 72 3.20 -7.11 -2.99
C ARG A 72 2.45 -5.77 -3.07
N PRO A 73 2.85 -4.85 -3.97
CA PRO A 73 2.07 -3.66 -4.29
C PRO A 73 0.77 -4.03 -5.02
N ILE A 74 -0.16 -3.08 -5.08
CA ILE A 74 -1.46 -3.25 -5.76
C ILE A 74 -1.29 -3.42 -7.29
N SER A 75 -0.23 -2.85 -7.85
CA SER A 75 0.23 -3.04 -9.22
C SER A 75 1.75 -2.87 -9.31
N ASP A 76 2.37 -3.45 -10.34
CA ASP A 76 3.83 -3.43 -10.51
C ASP A 76 4.41 -2.01 -10.72
N ASP A 77 3.59 -1.08 -11.19
CA ASP A 77 3.94 0.32 -11.46
C ASP A 77 3.60 1.28 -10.31
N ALA A 78 2.95 0.81 -9.23
CA ALA A 78 2.57 1.67 -8.11
C ALA A 78 3.78 2.18 -7.30
N VAL A 79 4.86 1.40 -7.27
CA VAL A 79 6.06 1.68 -6.47
C VAL A 79 7.33 1.55 -7.30
N SER A 80 8.37 2.28 -6.89
CA SER A 80 9.73 2.13 -7.41
C SER A 80 10.67 1.71 -6.29
N THR A 81 11.72 0.97 -6.64
CA THR A 81 12.72 0.52 -5.66
C THR A 81 14.08 1.18 -5.92
N ARG A 82 14.75 1.59 -4.85
CA ARG A 82 16.12 2.15 -4.90
C ARG A 82 17.04 1.35 -3.98
N THR A 83 18.31 1.22 -4.35
CA THR A 83 19.30 0.63 -3.44
C THR A 83 19.69 1.65 -2.38
N ASP A 84 19.35 1.37 -1.13
CA ASP A 84 19.74 2.15 0.04
C ASP A 84 21.03 1.56 0.64
N ARG A 85 22.04 2.42 0.81
CA ARG A 85 23.35 2.08 1.41
C ARG A 85 23.59 2.79 2.75
N SER A 86 22.54 3.38 3.32
CA SER A 86 22.61 3.97 4.65
C SER A 86 22.90 2.91 5.72
N LEU A 87 23.47 3.33 6.85
CA LEU A 87 23.69 2.50 8.04
C LEU A 87 24.52 1.21 7.81
N TRP A 88 25.39 1.19 6.80
CA TRP A 88 26.27 0.04 6.46
C TRP A 88 25.52 -1.26 6.10
N MET A 89 24.21 -1.18 5.88
CA MET A 89 23.37 -2.30 5.45
C MET A 89 22.83 -2.00 4.06
N LYS A 90 22.88 -2.98 3.16
CA LYS A 90 22.24 -2.86 1.84
C LYS A 90 20.76 -3.17 2.01
N ARG A 91 19.92 -2.13 1.97
CA ARG A 91 18.46 -2.27 1.97
C ARG A 91 17.90 -1.88 0.62
N THR A 92 16.70 -2.36 0.31
CA THR A 92 15.95 -1.91 -0.87
C THR A 92 14.89 -0.94 -0.41
N GLU A 93 15.10 0.35 -0.65
CA GLU A 93 14.10 1.38 -0.39
C GLU A 93 12.93 1.26 -1.36
N VAL A 94 11.72 1.51 -0.88
CA VAL A 94 10.49 1.58 -1.68
C VAL A 94 9.95 3.00 -1.64
N ARG A 95 9.64 3.56 -2.81
CA ARG A 95 9.06 4.91 -2.99
C ARG A 95 7.82 4.86 -3.89
N SER A 96 6.87 5.77 -3.71
CA SER A 96 5.71 5.86 -4.60
C SER A 96 6.13 6.31 -6.00
N ALA A 97 5.56 5.72 -7.05
CA ALA A 97 5.96 6.03 -8.42
C ALA A 97 5.60 7.45 -8.86
N TYR A 98 4.49 7.99 -8.36
CA TYR A 98 3.88 9.23 -8.85
C TYR A 98 4.25 10.49 -8.06
N ALA A 99 4.66 10.37 -6.79
CA ALA A 99 5.08 11.52 -5.97
C ALA A 99 6.52 11.41 -5.43
N ASP A 100 7.20 10.30 -5.69
CA ASP A 100 8.50 9.99 -5.11
C ASP A 100 8.51 10.07 -3.57
N SER A 101 7.39 9.72 -2.92
CA SER A 101 7.28 9.67 -1.45
C SER A 101 8.07 8.46 -0.95
N HIS A 102 8.93 8.64 0.05
CA HIS A 102 9.50 7.49 0.77
C HIS A 102 8.40 6.73 1.51
N LEU A 103 8.33 5.42 1.25
CA LEU A 103 7.32 4.54 1.84
C LEU A 103 7.93 3.65 2.91
N GLY A 104 9.10 3.07 2.66
CA GLY A 104 9.79 2.18 3.58
C GLY A 104 10.78 1.28 2.85
N HIS A 105 10.83 -0.01 3.23
CA HIS A 105 11.81 -0.94 2.68
C HIS A 105 11.21 -2.30 2.28
N LEU A 106 11.84 -2.91 1.28
CA LEU A 106 11.56 -4.24 0.77
C LEU A 106 12.61 -5.23 1.28
N PHE A 107 12.13 -6.37 1.78
CA PHE A 107 12.93 -7.47 2.31
C PHE A 107 12.57 -8.81 1.63
N ASP A 108 13.51 -9.75 1.64
CA ASP A 108 13.37 -11.10 1.08
C ASP A 108 12.97 -12.16 2.13
N ASP A 109 12.40 -11.71 3.25
CA ASP A 109 12.02 -12.52 4.41
C ASP A 109 10.49 -12.64 4.57
N GLY A 110 9.73 -12.41 3.50
CA GLY A 110 8.28 -12.54 3.49
C GLY A 110 7.77 -13.98 3.39
N PRO A 111 6.43 -14.18 3.43
CA PRO A 111 5.81 -15.49 3.27
C PRO A 111 6.17 -16.12 1.93
N ARG A 112 6.78 -17.30 1.94
CA ARG A 112 7.24 -17.97 0.71
C ARG A 112 6.10 -18.36 -0.23
N SER A 113 4.91 -18.64 0.29
CA SER A 113 3.72 -18.93 -0.52
C SER A 113 3.28 -17.74 -1.37
N GLU A 114 3.58 -16.52 -0.90
CA GLU A 114 3.18 -15.25 -1.52
C GLU A 114 4.35 -14.55 -2.25
N GLY A 115 5.35 -15.33 -2.67
CA GLY A 115 6.51 -14.80 -3.40
C GLY A 115 7.71 -14.39 -2.53
N GLY A 116 7.62 -14.52 -1.20
CA GLY A 116 8.75 -14.36 -0.29
C GLY A 116 9.20 -12.91 -0.05
N LYS A 117 8.42 -11.93 -0.50
CA LYS A 117 8.72 -10.51 -0.33
C LYS A 117 7.94 -9.93 0.86
N ARG A 118 8.58 -8.99 1.56
CA ARG A 118 7.96 -8.18 2.61
C ARG A 118 8.19 -6.71 2.34
N TYR A 119 7.13 -6.02 1.98
CA TYR A 119 7.05 -4.56 1.88
C TYR A 119 6.69 -4.01 3.25
N CYS A 120 7.68 -3.56 4.00
CA CYS A 120 7.52 -2.97 5.32
C CYS A 120 7.42 -1.45 5.21
N MET A 121 6.20 -0.91 5.27
CA MET A 121 5.91 0.50 4.95
C MET A 121 5.63 1.32 6.21
N ASN A 122 5.86 2.63 6.15
CA ASN A 122 5.46 3.56 7.19
C ASN A 122 3.99 3.95 7.00
N SER A 123 3.17 3.83 8.04
CA SER A 123 1.79 4.31 8.08
C SER A 123 1.69 5.79 7.75
N ALA A 124 2.64 6.61 8.21
CA ALA A 124 2.71 8.04 7.90
C ALA A 124 2.89 8.36 6.41
N SER A 125 3.24 7.38 5.57
CA SER A 125 3.27 7.54 4.11
C SER A 125 1.96 7.14 3.42
N LEU A 126 1.05 6.52 4.17
CA LEU A 126 -0.17 5.90 3.66
C LEU A 126 -1.41 6.65 4.16
N ARG A 127 -2.48 6.54 3.39
CA ARG A 127 -3.84 6.85 3.81
C ARG A 127 -4.71 5.64 3.48
N PHE A 128 -5.41 5.12 4.48
CA PHE A 128 -6.33 4.00 4.29
C PHE A 128 -7.68 4.48 3.75
N ILE A 129 -8.26 3.69 2.84
CA ILE A 129 -9.60 3.89 2.29
C ILE A 129 -10.36 2.57 2.45
N PRO A 130 -11.36 2.50 3.34
CA PRO A 130 -12.19 1.32 3.52
C PRO A 130 -12.93 0.95 2.23
N VAL A 131 -13.23 -0.34 2.03
CA VAL A 131 -14.02 -0.81 0.86
C VAL A 131 -15.33 -0.03 0.70
N ALA A 132 -16.01 0.27 1.80
CA ALA A 132 -17.27 0.99 1.81
C ALA A 132 -17.17 2.42 1.23
N GLU A 133 -15.98 3.01 1.20
CA GLU A 133 -15.74 4.40 0.78
C GLU A 133 -15.02 4.49 -0.58
N LEU A 134 -14.67 3.35 -1.21
CA LEU A 134 -13.91 3.35 -2.46
C LEU A 134 -14.61 4.13 -3.57
N ASP A 135 -15.90 3.89 -3.79
CA ASP A 135 -16.66 4.57 -4.84
C ASP A 135 -16.75 6.08 -4.59
N GLU A 136 -17.10 6.47 -3.37
CA GLU A 136 -17.28 7.88 -2.97
C GLU A 136 -15.97 8.67 -3.06
N GLN A 137 -14.84 8.03 -2.76
CA GLN A 137 -13.52 8.65 -2.82
C GLN A 137 -12.85 8.55 -4.20
N GLY A 138 -13.54 8.00 -5.21
CA GLY A 138 -13.04 7.93 -6.60
C GLY A 138 -12.11 6.76 -6.90
N TYR A 139 -12.14 5.71 -6.08
CA TYR A 139 -11.38 4.46 -6.20
C TYR A 139 -12.27 3.25 -6.52
N GLY A 140 -13.47 3.48 -7.07
CA GLY A 140 -14.45 2.42 -7.34
C GLY A 140 -13.91 1.27 -8.20
N GLU A 141 -12.93 1.52 -9.08
CA GLU A 141 -12.30 0.45 -9.88
C GLU A 141 -11.60 -0.64 -9.06
N TYR A 142 -11.19 -0.32 -7.82
CA TYR A 142 -10.50 -1.25 -6.92
C TYR A 142 -11.48 -2.11 -6.11
N ARG A 143 -12.79 -1.82 -6.15
CA ARG A 143 -13.82 -2.60 -5.47
C ARG A 143 -13.81 -4.07 -5.91
N ARG A 144 -13.54 -4.31 -7.20
CA ARG A 144 -13.39 -5.66 -7.80
C ARG A 144 -12.39 -6.56 -7.09
N LEU A 145 -11.43 -6.01 -6.35
CA LEU A 145 -10.46 -6.80 -5.58
C LEU A 145 -11.14 -7.53 -4.42
N PHE A 146 -12.22 -6.96 -3.90
CA PHE A 146 -12.92 -7.41 -2.69
C PHE A 146 -14.27 -8.09 -2.99
N GLU A 147 -14.65 -8.16 -4.26
CA GLU A 147 -15.83 -8.91 -4.69
C GLU A 147 -15.46 -10.39 -4.79
N THR A 148 -16.02 -11.23 -3.91
CA THR A 148 -15.95 -12.68 -4.08
C THR A 148 -16.60 -13.04 -5.40
N THR A 149 -15.85 -13.72 -6.27
CA THR A 149 -16.39 -14.29 -7.51
C THR A 149 -17.32 -15.45 -7.13
N ASP A 150 -18.59 -15.17 -6.83
CA ASP A 150 -19.66 -16.16 -6.92
C ASP A 150 -19.87 -16.48 -8.39
N SER A 151 -19.00 -17.34 -8.93
CA SER A 151 -19.20 -17.98 -10.23
C SER A 151 -19.00 -19.47 -10.07
N SER A 152 -19.81 -20.07 -9.20
CA SER A 152 -20.15 -21.49 -9.26
C SER A 152 -21.53 -21.64 -9.91
N ASP A 153 -21.49 -22.08 -11.17
CA ASP A 153 -22.43 -23.02 -11.79
C ASP A 153 -23.91 -22.62 -11.89
N THR A 154 -24.29 -22.04 -13.02
CA THR A 154 -25.63 -22.26 -13.60
C THR A 154 -25.43 -22.87 -14.99
N THR A 155 -25.01 -24.13 -15.02
CA THR A 155 -25.13 -24.94 -16.23
C THR A 155 -26.51 -25.61 -16.23
N GLN A 156 -27.38 -25.06 -17.06
CA GLN A 156 -28.58 -25.65 -17.68
C GLN A 156 -28.87 -27.12 -17.36
N GLU A 157 -29.98 -27.37 -16.66
CA GLU A 157 -30.74 -28.61 -16.82
C GLU A 157 -31.99 -28.28 -17.64
N ASN A 158 -31.88 -28.52 -18.95
CA ASN A 158 -33.00 -28.65 -19.87
C ASN A 158 -32.89 -30.04 -20.51
N ALA A 159 -34.02 -30.74 -20.56
CA ALA A 159 -34.32 -32.01 -21.24
C ALA A 159 -34.13 -33.32 -20.43
N SER A 160 -35.23 -33.85 -19.89
CA SER A 160 -36.12 -34.79 -20.61
C SER A 160 -37.44 -34.98 -19.88
#